data_AF-A0A954E1S6-F1
#
_entry.id   AF-A0A954E1S6-F1
#
_cell.length_a   1.000
_cell.length_b   1.000
_cell.length_c   1.000
_cell.angle_alpha   90.00
_cell.angle_beta   90.00
_cell.angle_gamma   90.00
#
_symmetry.space_group_name_H-M   'P 1'
#
loop_
_entity.id
_entity.type
_entity.pdbx_description
1 polymer ?
#
loop_
_entity_poly.entity_id
_entity_poly.type
_entity_poly.pdbx_seq_one_letter_code
_entity_poly.pdbx_strand_id
1 'polypeptide(L)'
;MDIKAPELLRGPSAREYLKITWDYPVYVPPQEKTDEGRTTAKVARRALSREEAIKVIAGNDPRPLLVLRECKVCNGTDEALLKGGVDNEKTFLMAGWFHCVKLPVDVLEKDHPFHALFVQGESPEHLFVCSIDGTNHDPLESQTSRTELWKSMRDLLAKEYKKNPDTALKTIARLMDKLDVADERYVELVDRQNEILEEEGPTSRKLPKVAKKLAKAEKERDDIKAEIKKAYEIELKRQPQDDPSATAETAPAEAGATSG
;
A
#
# COMPACT_ATOMS: atom_id res chain seq x y z
N MET A 1 4.73 6.77 -25.89
CA MET A 1 3.56 5.93 -26.20
C MET A 1 2.70 5.97 -24.96
N ASP A 2 1.61 6.74 -24.99
CA ASP A 2 0.64 6.77 -23.89
C ASP A 2 -0.18 5.48 -23.94
N ILE A 3 0.22 4.50 -23.15
CA ILE A 3 -0.49 3.23 -23.03
C ILE A 3 -1.61 3.44 -22.00
N LYS A 4 -2.85 3.47 -22.50
CA LYS A 4 -4.08 3.65 -21.73
C LYS A 4 -4.14 2.58 -20.63
N ALA A 5 -4.21 3.00 -19.37
CA ALA A 5 -4.43 2.10 -18.24
C ALA A 5 -5.62 1.16 -18.53
N PRO A 6 -5.58 -0.11 -18.08
CA PRO A 6 -6.67 -1.05 -18.31
C PRO A 6 -8.00 -0.42 -17.89
N GLU A 7 -8.99 -0.47 -18.78
CA GLU A 7 -10.27 0.23 -18.62
C GLU A 7 -11.06 -0.43 -17.48
N LEU A 8 -10.89 0.09 -16.27
CA LEU A 8 -11.64 -0.35 -15.10
C LEU A 8 -13.11 0.04 -15.31
N LEU A 9 -14.00 -0.96 -15.34
CA LEU A 9 -15.46 -0.86 -15.48
C LEU A 9 -16.17 -0.20 -14.28
N ARG A 10 -15.43 0.56 -13.46
CA ARG A 10 -15.89 1.19 -12.22
C ARG A 10 -16.14 2.68 -12.42
N GLY A 11 -17.10 3.21 -11.68
CA GLY A 11 -17.44 4.63 -11.61
C GLY A 11 -16.28 5.48 -11.08
N PRO A 12 -16.31 6.81 -11.30
CA PRO A 12 -15.22 7.70 -10.93
C PRO A 12 -14.85 7.63 -9.45
N SER A 13 -15.83 7.48 -8.56
CA SER A 13 -15.58 7.41 -7.11
C SER A 13 -14.97 6.06 -6.71
N ALA A 14 -15.43 4.95 -7.29
CA ALA A 14 -14.89 3.62 -6.99
C ALA A 14 -13.43 3.46 -7.49
N ARG A 15 -13.08 4.11 -8.61
CA ARG A 15 -11.70 4.13 -9.14
C ARG A 15 -10.68 4.78 -8.19
N GLU A 16 -11.11 5.63 -7.26
CA GLU A 16 -10.21 6.21 -6.24
C GLU A 16 -9.58 5.12 -5.36
N TYR A 17 -10.28 4.01 -5.14
CA TYR A 17 -9.82 2.87 -4.33
C TYR A 17 -9.03 1.83 -5.14
N LEU A 18 -8.94 1.99 -6.47
CA LEU A 18 -8.28 1.04 -7.37
C LEU A 18 -6.91 1.53 -7.80
N LYS A 19 -6.12 1.96 -6.80
CA LYS A 19 -4.76 2.48 -6.96
C LYS A 19 -3.91 1.93 -5.83
N ILE A 20 -2.68 1.53 -6.15
CA ILE A 20 -1.68 1.18 -5.14
C ILE A 20 -0.92 2.47 -4.79
N THR A 21 -0.81 2.78 -3.50
CA THR A 21 0.03 3.89 -3.03
C THR A 21 1.42 3.34 -2.77
N TRP A 22 2.34 3.57 -3.70
CA TRP A 22 3.73 3.15 -3.58
C TRP A 22 4.57 4.16 -2.81
N ASP A 23 5.32 3.69 -1.82
CA ASP A 23 6.43 4.41 -1.21
C ASP A 23 7.75 4.08 -1.92
N TYR A 24 8.62 5.08 -2.02
CA TYR A 24 9.91 5.02 -2.72
C TYR A 24 11.02 5.40 -1.74
N PRO A 25 11.39 4.49 -0.83
CA PRO A 25 12.30 4.81 0.27
C PRO A 25 13.70 5.14 -0.27
N VAL A 26 14.29 6.18 0.30
CA VAL A 26 15.67 6.61 0.01
C VAL A 26 16.48 6.51 1.29
N TYR A 27 17.49 5.64 1.30
CA TYR A 27 18.41 5.57 2.42
C TYR A 27 19.44 6.69 2.33
N VAL A 28 19.42 7.58 3.33
CA VAL A 28 20.45 8.61 3.53
C VAL A 28 21.33 8.16 4.70
N PRO A 29 22.62 7.86 4.49
CA PRO A 29 23.50 7.45 5.57
C PRO A 29 23.62 8.58 6.61
N PRO A 30 23.69 8.26 7.91
CA PRO A 30 23.93 9.25 8.95
C PRO A 30 25.18 10.06 8.61
N GLN A 31 25.04 11.38 8.54
CA GLN A 31 26.20 12.26 8.45
C GLN A 31 26.85 12.32 9.83
N GLU A 32 28.12 11.94 9.94
CA GLU A 32 28.89 12.24 11.14
C GLU A 32 28.93 13.76 11.32
N LYS A 33 28.42 14.25 12.45
CA LYS A 33 28.59 15.65 12.84
C LYS A 33 30.07 15.83 13.18
N THR A 34 30.78 16.61 12.38
CA THR A 34 32.13 17.09 12.73
C THR A 34 32.27 18.58 12.51
N ASP A 35 33.12 19.17 13.35
CA ASP A 35 33.41 20.59 13.50
C ASP A 35 33.64 21.34 12.17
N GLU A 36 33.21 22.60 12.19
CA GLU A 36 33.25 23.56 11.09
C GLU A 36 34.63 23.58 10.37
N GLY A 37 34.64 23.26 9.07
CA GLY A 37 35.76 23.60 8.16
C GLY A 37 36.49 22.46 7.46
N ARG A 38 36.11 21.18 7.61
CA ARG A 38 36.70 20.08 6.83
C ARG A 38 35.75 19.55 5.75
N THR A 39 36.24 19.52 4.50
CA THR A 39 35.61 18.77 3.40
C THR A 39 35.66 17.28 3.69
N THR A 40 34.51 16.68 3.97
CA THR A 40 34.40 15.24 4.19
C THR A 40 34.18 14.49 2.87
N ALA A 41 34.87 13.36 2.73
CA ALA A 41 34.58 12.39 1.68
C ALA A 41 33.14 11.87 1.87
N LYS A 42 32.36 11.80 0.78
CA LYS A 42 31.03 11.17 0.83
C LYS A 42 31.18 9.76 1.39
N VAL A 43 30.43 9.43 2.45
CA VAL A 43 30.36 8.07 3.00
C VAL A 43 30.07 7.11 1.84
N ALA A 44 30.94 6.12 1.66
CA ALA A 44 30.78 5.14 0.58
C ALA A 44 29.43 4.44 0.71
N ARG A 45 28.73 4.24 -0.41
CA ARG A 45 27.53 3.42 -0.44
C ARG A 45 27.89 2.02 0.04
N ARG A 46 27.15 1.52 1.02
CA ARG A 46 27.28 0.16 1.55
C ARG A 46 25.89 -0.45 1.64
N ALA A 47 25.80 -1.75 1.33
CA ALA A 47 24.60 -2.51 1.60
C ALA A 47 24.34 -2.56 3.10
N LEU A 48 23.08 -2.34 3.49
CA LEU A 48 22.61 -2.58 4.84
C LEU A 48 22.44 -4.08 5.07
N SER A 49 22.42 -4.49 6.34
CA SER A 49 21.87 -5.80 6.68
C SER A 49 20.39 -5.88 6.28
N ARG A 50 19.87 -7.09 6.10
CA ARG A 50 18.45 -7.29 5.75
C ARG A 50 17.53 -6.67 6.80
N GLU A 51 17.82 -6.84 8.08
CA GLU A 51 17.01 -6.31 9.17
C GLU A 51 16.97 -4.78 9.17
N GLU A 52 18.12 -4.13 8.97
CA GLU A 52 18.20 -2.67 8.84
C GLU A 52 17.46 -2.19 7.60
N ALA A 53 17.61 -2.88 6.46
CA ALA A 53 16.90 -2.54 5.23
C ALA A 53 15.38 -2.64 5.42
N ILE A 54 14.89 -3.69 6.08
CA ILE A 54 13.46 -3.87 6.39
C ILE A 54 12.95 -2.75 7.30
N LYS A 55 13.68 -2.41 8.36
CA LYS A 55 13.32 -1.29 9.26
C LYS A 55 13.24 0.04 8.51
N VAL A 56 14.18 0.29 7.60
CA VAL A 56 14.19 1.53 6.79
C VAL A 56 12.98 1.59 5.86
N ILE A 57 12.63 0.50 5.17
CA ILE A 57 11.48 0.51 4.25
C ILE A 57 10.13 0.41 4.98
N ALA A 58 10.08 -0.13 6.21
CA ALA A 58 8.88 -0.11 7.04
C ALA A 58 8.58 1.30 7.58
N GLY A 59 9.64 2.04 7.93
CA GLY A 59 9.51 3.39 8.47
C GLY A 59 8.62 3.43 9.72
N ASN A 60 7.60 4.30 9.70
CA ASN A 60 6.63 4.43 10.80
C ASN A 60 5.27 3.78 10.48
N ASP A 61 5.15 3.08 9.36
CA ASP A 61 3.90 2.46 8.95
C ASP A 61 3.76 1.09 9.63
N PRO A 62 2.75 0.86 10.49
CA PRO A 62 2.62 -0.38 11.25
C PRO A 62 2.12 -1.57 10.40
N ARG A 63 1.78 -1.35 9.12
CA ARG A 63 1.21 -2.37 8.23
C ARG A 63 2.27 -3.36 7.74
N PRO A 64 1.88 -4.60 7.39
CA PRO A 64 2.79 -5.51 6.69
C PRO A 64 3.26 -4.94 5.36
N LEU A 65 4.39 -5.43 4.87
CA LEU A 65 5.05 -4.92 3.68
C LEU A 65 4.65 -5.71 2.43
N LEU A 66 4.37 -4.98 1.35
CA LEU A 66 4.31 -5.49 -0.01
C LEU A 66 5.43 -4.81 -0.80
N VAL A 67 6.53 -5.54 -1.07
CA VAL A 67 7.74 -4.95 -1.64
C VAL A 67 7.92 -5.40 -3.08
N LEU A 68 7.94 -4.44 -4.00
CA LEU A 68 8.15 -4.66 -5.43
C LEU A 68 9.52 -4.13 -5.84
N ARG A 69 10.31 -4.98 -6.51
CA ARG A 69 11.49 -4.55 -7.25
C ARG A 69 11.15 -4.32 -8.71
N GLU A 70 11.51 -3.15 -9.24
CA GLU A 70 11.45 -2.90 -10.67
C GLU A 70 12.44 -3.80 -11.44
N CYS A 71 12.03 -4.27 -12.62
CA CYS A 71 12.93 -4.97 -13.54
C CYS A 71 12.92 -4.25 -14.89
N LYS A 72 13.93 -4.51 -15.74
CA LYS A 72 14.04 -3.87 -17.06
C LYS A 72 12.83 -4.09 -17.98
N VAL A 73 12.05 -5.15 -17.73
CA VAL A 73 10.82 -5.49 -18.46
C VAL A 73 9.58 -4.80 -17.89
N CYS A 74 9.61 -4.46 -16.61
CA CYS A 74 8.50 -3.91 -15.82
C CYS A 74 8.71 -2.44 -15.41
N ASN A 75 9.76 -1.80 -15.93
CA ASN A 75 10.15 -0.45 -15.57
C ASN A 75 9.06 0.56 -15.98
N GLY A 76 8.60 1.37 -15.02
CA GLY A 76 7.70 2.49 -15.29
C GLY A 76 6.20 2.17 -15.36
N THR A 77 5.76 0.92 -15.11
CA THR A 77 4.32 0.60 -15.07
C THR A 77 3.96 -0.30 -13.89
N ASP A 78 2.85 0.00 -13.20
CA ASP A 78 2.23 -0.91 -12.21
C ASP A 78 1.75 -2.23 -12.86
N GLU A 79 1.78 -2.29 -14.19
CA GLU A 79 1.43 -3.43 -15.04
C GLU A 79 2.22 -4.71 -14.73
N ALA A 80 3.37 -4.63 -14.06
CA ALA A 80 4.10 -5.83 -13.63
C ALA A 80 3.28 -6.75 -12.73
N LEU A 81 2.47 -6.15 -11.84
CA LEU A 81 1.53 -6.83 -10.95
C LEU A 81 0.16 -7.05 -11.60
N LEU A 82 -0.14 -6.33 -12.69
CA LEU A 82 -1.50 -6.09 -13.20
C LEU A 82 -1.68 -6.48 -14.68
N LYS A 83 -0.68 -7.03 -15.36
CA LYS A 83 -0.79 -7.42 -16.77
C LYS A 83 -1.73 -8.61 -16.91
N GLY A 84 -2.91 -8.35 -17.48
CA GLY A 84 -3.83 -9.35 -18.02
C GLY A 84 -5.06 -9.63 -17.16
N GLY A 85 -6.17 -8.94 -17.44
CA GLY A 85 -7.53 -9.43 -17.17
C GLY A 85 -8.37 -8.63 -16.16
N VAL A 86 -9.66 -8.97 -16.14
CA VAL A 86 -10.80 -8.28 -15.49
C VAL A 86 -10.74 -8.29 -13.95
N ASP A 87 -9.79 -8.98 -13.33
CA ASP A 87 -9.85 -9.34 -11.90
C ASP A 87 -8.77 -8.70 -11.01
N ASN A 88 -8.09 -7.66 -11.51
CA ASN A 88 -7.05 -6.94 -10.76
C ASN A 88 -7.58 -6.13 -9.55
N GLU A 89 -8.89 -5.91 -9.51
CA GLU A 89 -9.58 -5.20 -8.44
C GLU A 89 -9.19 -5.73 -7.07
N LYS A 90 -9.18 -7.06 -6.90
CA LYS A 90 -8.84 -7.68 -5.63
C LYS A 90 -7.43 -7.34 -5.14
N THR A 91 -6.46 -7.26 -6.06
CA THR A 91 -5.08 -6.87 -5.73
C THR A 91 -5.04 -5.43 -5.19
N PHE A 92 -5.72 -4.50 -5.86
CA PHE A 92 -5.80 -3.11 -5.41
C PHE A 92 -6.45 -2.99 -4.03
N LEU A 93 -7.56 -3.69 -3.81
CA LEU A 93 -8.25 -3.65 -2.52
C LEU A 93 -7.40 -4.26 -1.40
N MET A 94 -6.73 -5.39 -1.65
CA MET A 94 -5.86 -5.99 -0.63
C MET A 94 -4.65 -5.12 -0.32
N ALA A 95 -4.06 -4.47 -1.32
CA ALA A 95 -2.92 -3.56 -1.15
C ALA A 95 -3.21 -2.41 -0.17
N GLY A 96 -4.48 -2.04 0.06
CA GLY A 96 -4.87 -1.06 1.07
C GLY A 96 -4.44 -1.42 2.50
N TRP A 97 -4.29 -2.70 2.82
CA TRP A 97 -3.79 -3.18 4.11
C TRP A 97 -2.28 -3.41 4.17
N PHE A 98 -1.56 -3.08 3.11
CA PHE A 98 -0.10 -3.18 3.07
C PHE A 98 0.55 -1.79 3.02
N HIS A 99 1.72 -1.68 3.63
CA HIS A 99 2.69 -0.67 3.26
C HIS A 99 3.39 -1.12 1.98
N CYS A 100 3.01 -0.51 0.85
CA CYS A 100 3.48 -0.92 -0.47
C CYS A 100 4.75 -0.16 -0.83
N VAL A 101 5.87 -0.86 -0.97
CA VAL A 101 7.19 -0.28 -1.23
C VAL A 101 7.64 -0.65 -2.63
N LYS A 102 8.12 0.33 -3.39
CA LYS A 102 8.67 0.12 -4.73
C LYS A 102 10.14 0.52 -4.75
N LEU A 103 10.99 -0.43 -5.16
CA LEU A 103 12.43 -0.27 -5.21
C LEU A 103 12.94 -0.29 -6.66
N PRO A 104 13.93 0.55 -6.98
CA PRO A 104 14.48 0.66 -8.33
C PRO A 104 15.31 -0.58 -8.73
N VAL A 105 15.61 -0.68 -10.02
CA VAL A 105 16.34 -1.82 -10.62
C VAL A 105 17.77 -1.97 -10.07
N ASP A 106 18.41 -0.87 -9.68
CA ASP A 106 19.77 -0.83 -9.12
C ASP A 106 19.86 -1.40 -7.69
N VAL A 107 18.74 -1.81 -7.08
CA VAL A 107 18.78 -2.52 -5.80
C VAL A 107 19.59 -3.82 -5.85
N LEU A 108 19.82 -4.37 -7.05
CA LEU A 108 20.66 -5.54 -7.24
C LEU A 108 22.17 -5.25 -7.24
N GLU A 109 22.58 -3.98 -7.24
CA GLU A 109 23.98 -3.60 -7.10
C GLU A 109 24.48 -3.90 -5.68
N LYS A 110 25.70 -4.45 -5.56
CA LYS A 110 26.24 -4.97 -4.29
C LYS A 110 26.42 -3.90 -3.22
N ASP A 111 26.59 -2.64 -3.62
CA ASP A 111 26.74 -1.48 -2.75
C ASP A 111 25.41 -0.78 -2.46
N HIS A 112 24.31 -1.22 -3.09
CA HIS A 112 23.00 -0.63 -2.86
C HIS A 112 22.49 -0.93 -1.43
N PRO A 113 21.98 0.07 -0.68
CA PRO A 113 21.54 -0.10 0.70
C PRO A 113 20.56 -1.26 0.91
N PHE A 114 19.62 -1.44 -0.02
CA PHE A 114 18.59 -2.47 0.07
C PHE A 114 18.93 -3.79 -0.64
N HIS A 115 20.19 -3.98 -1.06
CA HIS A 115 20.63 -5.19 -1.79
C HIS A 115 20.28 -6.49 -1.06
N ALA A 116 20.47 -6.52 0.26
CA ALA A 116 20.25 -7.68 1.10
C ALA A 116 18.78 -8.18 1.10
N LEU A 117 17.81 -7.36 0.68
CA LEU A 117 16.40 -7.76 0.60
C LEU A 117 16.14 -8.81 -0.47
N PHE A 118 16.90 -8.81 -1.57
CA PHE A 118 16.57 -9.60 -2.76
C PHE A 118 17.55 -10.74 -3.06
N VAL A 119 18.64 -10.87 -2.30
CA VAL A 119 19.70 -11.87 -2.56
C VAL A 119 19.67 -13.04 -1.56
N GLN A 120 18.49 -13.34 -1.03
CA GLN A 120 18.30 -14.42 -0.05
C GLN A 120 18.26 -15.82 -0.70
N GLY A 121 17.94 -15.92 -1.99
CA GLY A 121 17.81 -17.16 -2.74
C GLY A 121 18.70 -17.24 -3.98
N GLU A 122 18.60 -18.35 -4.73
CA GLU A 122 19.36 -18.57 -5.97
C GLU A 122 19.00 -17.57 -7.07
N SER A 123 17.75 -17.10 -7.09
CA SER A 123 17.23 -16.10 -8.02
C SER A 123 16.75 -14.86 -7.26
N PRO A 124 17.10 -13.64 -7.70
CA PRO A 124 16.64 -12.45 -7.01
C PRO A 124 15.14 -12.21 -7.17
N GLU A 125 14.43 -12.11 -6.05
CA GLU A 125 12.97 -11.98 -5.98
C GLU A 125 12.46 -10.70 -6.65
N HIS A 126 11.32 -10.75 -7.35
CA HIS A 126 10.74 -9.55 -7.97
C HIS A 126 9.73 -8.86 -7.07
N LEU A 127 9.05 -9.64 -6.25
CA LEU A 127 7.99 -9.21 -5.37
C LEU A 127 8.05 -10.10 -4.14
N PHE A 128 7.76 -9.56 -2.97
CA PHE A 128 7.52 -10.38 -1.79
C PHE A 128 6.56 -9.68 -0.84
N VAL A 129 5.99 -10.45 0.07
CA VAL A 129 5.27 -9.92 1.22
C VAL A 129 5.95 -10.38 2.50
N CYS A 130 5.93 -9.53 3.53
CA CYS A 130 6.40 -9.91 4.86
C CYS A 130 5.72 -9.08 5.95
N SER A 131 5.80 -9.57 7.19
CA SER A 131 5.46 -8.78 8.37
C SER A 131 6.40 -7.57 8.49
N ILE A 132 6.01 -6.57 9.28
CA ILE A 132 6.78 -5.32 9.44
C ILE A 132 8.23 -5.52 9.96
N ASP A 133 8.45 -6.59 10.72
CA ASP A 133 9.77 -6.98 11.24
C ASP A 133 10.57 -7.86 10.26
N GLY A 134 10.00 -8.16 9.10
CA GLY A 134 10.59 -9.05 8.09
C GLY A 134 10.29 -10.53 8.28
N THR A 135 9.56 -10.91 9.33
CA THR A 135 9.10 -12.28 9.52
C THR A 135 7.96 -12.62 8.55
N ASN A 136 7.55 -13.89 8.49
CA ASN A 136 6.52 -14.38 7.54
C ASN A 136 6.79 -13.99 6.08
N HIS A 137 8.07 -13.91 5.71
CA HIS A 137 8.50 -13.58 4.36
C HIS A 137 8.06 -14.64 3.36
N ASP A 138 7.35 -14.20 2.32
CA ASP A 138 6.89 -15.07 1.24
C ASP A 138 7.29 -14.45 -0.12
N PRO A 139 8.28 -15.05 -0.80
CA PRO A 139 8.76 -14.55 -2.09
C PRO A 139 7.77 -14.87 -3.21
N LEU A 140 7.57 -13.92 -4.11
CA LEU A 140 6.70 -14.03 -5.28
C LEU A 140 7.52 -13.79 -6.54
N GLU A 141 7.64 -14.83 -7.36
CA GLU A 141 8.37 -14.75 -8.62
C GLU A 141 7.57 -13.99 -9.69
N SER A 142 8.26 -13.45 -10.69
CA SER A 142 7.62 -12.68 -11.78
C SER A 142 6.66 -13.50 -12.66
N GLN A 143 6.66 -14.84 -12.54
CA GLN A 143 5.72 -15.73 -13.24
C GLN A 143 4.65 -16.32 -12.32
N THR A 144 4.67 -15.98 -11.02
CA THR A 144 3.72 -16.48 -10.04
C THR A 144 2.30 -16.10 -10.45
N SER A 145 1.38 -17.07 -10.35
CA SER A 145 -0.02 -16.87 -10.72
C SER A 145 -0.68 -15.87 -9.77
N ARG A 146 -1.64 -15.08 -10.28
CA ARG A 146 -2.41 -14.13 -9.44
C ARG A 146 -3.04 -14.78 -8.21
N THR A 147 -3.43 -16.05 -8.35
CA THR A 147 -3.98 -16.86 -7.27
C THR A 147 -2.97 -17.05 -6.14
N GLU A 148 -1.69 -17.25 -6.46
CA GLU A 148 -0.61 -17.37 -5.48
C GLU A 148 -0.31 -16.02 -4.82
N LEU A 149 -0.27 -14.92 -5.58
CA LEU A 149 -0.18 -13.57 -5.01
C LEU A 149 -1.32 -13.32 -4.00
N TRP A 150 -2.56 -13.58 -4.39
CA TRP A 150 -3.71 -13.39 -3.51
C TRP A 150 -3.75 -14.35 -2.33
N LYS A 151 -3.17 -15.56 -2.48
CA LYS A 151 -3.03 -16.49 -1.37
C LYS A 151 -2.01 -15.95 -0.37
N SER A 152 -0.82 -15.58 -0.84
CA SER A 152 0.26 -15.02 -0.04
C SER A 152 -0.18 -13.77 0.73
N MET A 153 -0.79 -12.80 0.04
CA MET A 153 -1.32 -11.59 0.68
C MET A 153 -2.37 -11.93 1.75
N ARG A 154 -3.32 -12.83 1.46
CA ARG A 154 -4.36 -13.21 2.43
C ARG A 154 -3.80 -13.96 3.64
N ASP A 155 -2.88 -14.88 3.39
CA ASP A 155 -2.26 -15.69 4.45
C ASP A 155 -1.49 -14.77 5.41
N LEU A 156 -0.79 -13.76 4.90
CA LEU A 156 -0.12 -12.76 5.72
C LEU A 156 -1.11 -11.83 6.44
N LEU A 157 -2.11 -11.29 5.74
CA LEU A 157 -3.13 -10.44 6.37
C LEU A 157 -3.88 -11.19 7.49
N ALA A 158 -4.16 -12.48 7.32
CA ALA A 158 -4.79 -13.30 8.35
C ALA A 158 -3.90 -13.48 9.59
N LYS A 159 -2.58 -13.44 9.43
CA LYS A 159 -1.61 -13.47 10.54
C LYS A 159 -1.49 -12.11 11.23
N GLU A 160 -1.51 -11.01 10.49
CA GLU A 160 -1.22 -9.66 10.99
C GLU A 160 -2.46 -8.91 11.50
N TYR A 161 -3.67 -9.25 11.03
CA TYR A 161 -4.90 -8.55 11.42
C TYR A 161 -5.82 -9.40 12.28
N LYS A 162 -6.56 -8.76 13.20
CA LYS A 162 -7.49 -9.41 14.13
C LYS A 162 -8.73 -9.96 13.43
N LYS A 163 -9.22 -9.24 12.41
CA LYS A 163 -10.42 -9.60 11.64
C LYS A 163 -10.01 -10.28 10.33
N ASN A 164 -10.89 -11.14 9.82
CA ASN A 164 -10.66 -11.83 8.55
C ASN A 164 -10.74 -10.82 7.36
N PRO A 165 -9.65 -10.65 6.59
CA PRO A 165 -9.62 -9.73 5.45
C PRO A 165 -10.62 -10.12 4.34
N ASP A 166 -10.95 -11.41 4.16
CA ASP A 166 -11.91 -11.84 3.13
C ASP A 166 -13.33 -11.32 3.41
N THR A 167 -13.70 -11.15 4.69
CA THR A 167 -15.00 -10.56 5.05
C THR A 167 -15.01 -9.06 4.74
N ALA A 168 -13.93 -8.36 5.06
CA ALA A 168 -13.78 -6.93 4.76
C ALA A 168 -13.78 -6.68 3.24
N LEU A 169 -13.02 -7.47 2.48
CA LEU A 169 -12.98 -7.42 1.00
C LEU A 169 -14.37 -7.59 0.38
N LYS A 170 -15.15 -8.58 0.82
CA LYS A 170 -16.52 -8.79 0.32
C LYS A 170 -17.44 -7.60 0.61
N THR A 171 -17.28 -6.98 1.78
CA THR A 171 -18.03 -5.77 2.13
C THR A 171 -17.63 -4.59 1.26
N ILE A 172 -16.32 -4.36 1.09
CA ILE A 172 -15.78 -3.28 0.24
C ILE A 172 -16.25 -3.43 -1.21
N ALA A 173 -16.14 -4.63 -1.79
CA ALA A 173 -16.59 -4.89 -3.16
C ALA A 173 -18.09 -4.56 -3.35
N ARG A 174 -18.95 -4.97 -2.41
CA ARG A 174 -20.39 -4.62 -2.44
C ARG A 174 -20.64 -3.12 -2.29
N LEU A 175 -19.84 -2.44 -1.48
CA LEU A 175 -19.95 -0.99 -1.31
C LEU A 175 -19.48 -0.26 -2.57
N MET A 176 -18.47 -0.76 -3.27
CA MET A 176 -18.08 -0.24 -4.59
C MET A 176 -19.20 -0.40 -5.62
N ASP A 177 -19.86 -1.56 -5.67
CA ASP A 177 -21.02 -1.75 -6.58
C ASP A 177 -22.13 -0.73 -6.28
N LYS A 178 -22.40 -0.44 -4.99
CA LYS A 178 -23.36 0.61 -4.59
C LYS A 178 -22.88 2.01 -4.97
N LEU A 179 -21.59 2.27 -4.84
CA LEU A 179 -20.98 3.54 -5.18
C LEU A 179 -21.07 3.81 -6.69
N ASP A 180 -20.89 2.78 -7.52
CA ASP A 180 -21.09 2.86 -8.98
C ASP A 180 -22.52 3.29 -9.32
N VAL A 181 -23.53 2.68 -8.68
CA VAL A 181 -24.95 3.05 -8.87
C VAL A 181 -25.24 4.48 -8.38
N ALA A 182 -24.61 4.90 -7.29
CA ALA A 182 -24.76 6.27 -6.77
C ALA A 182 -24.10 7.32 -7.69
N ASP A 183 -22.94 6.98 -8.27
CA ASP A 183 -22.26 7.80 -9.27
C ASP A 183 -23.10 7.95 -10.54
N GLU A 184 -23.65 6.86 -11.07
CA GLU A 184 -24.53 6.89 -12.25
C GLU A 184 -25.75 7.79 -12.02
N ARG A 185 -26.44 7.61 -10.89
CA ARG A 185 -27.58 8.47 -10.49
C ARG A 185 -27.19 9.94 -10.35
N TYR A 186 -25.98 10.22 -9.85
CA TYR A 186 -25.49 11.59 -9.73
C TYR A 186 -25.29 12.22 -11.11
N VAL A 187 -24.67 11.50 -12.03
CA VAL A 187 -24.48 11.95 -13.43
C VAL A 187 -25.82 12.23 -14.11
N GLU A 188 -26.78 11.31 -14.03
CA GLU A 188 -28.13 11.51 -14.58
C GLU A 188 -28.81 12.79 -14.06
N LEU A 189 -28.62 13.11 -12.77
CA LEU A 189 -29.19 14.32 -12.17
C LEU A 189 -28.48 15.59 -12.61
N VAL A 190 -27.17 15.53 -12.85
CA VAL A 190 -26.38 16.64 -13.42
C VAL A 190 -26.80 16.88 -14.86
N ASP A 191 -26.91 15.83 -15.67
CA ASP A 191 -27.38 15.95 -17.06
C ASP A 191 -28.79 16.54 -17.10
N ARG A 192 -29.68 16.07 -16.22
CA ARG A 192 -31.03 16.64 -16.11
C ARG A 192 -31.03 18.10 -15.67
N GLN A 193 -30.09 18.51 -14.83
CA GLN A 193 -29.93 19.92 -14.45
C GLN A 193 -29.51 20.77 -15.64
N ASN A 194 -28.55 20.28 -16.43
CA ASN A 194 -28.06 20.96 -17.62
C ASN A 194 -29.15 21.10 -18.68
N GLU A 195 -29.92 20.04 -18.95
CA GLU A 195 -31.10 20.09 -19.84
C GLU A 195 -32.09 21.17 -19.42
N ILE A 196 -32.42 21.26 -18.12
CA ILE A 196 -33.35 22.28 -17.61
C ILE A 196 -32.76 23.70 -17.79
N LEU A 197 -31.46 23.86 -17.58
CA LEU A 197 -30.78 25.14 -17.79
C LEU A 197 -30.79 25.56 -19.26
N GLU A 198 -30.63 24.62 -20.19
CA GLU A 198 -30.68 24.86 -21.64
C GLU A 198 -32.11 25.16 -22.13
N GLU A 199 -33.11 24.42 -21.67
CA GLU A 199 -34.50 24.54 -22.14
C GLU A 199 -35.28 25.67 -21.47
N GLU A 200 -35.16 25.82 -20.15
CA GLU A 200 -35.99 26.72 -19.33
C GLU A 200 -35.21 27.90 -18.73
N GLY A 201 -33.87 27.86 -18.81
CA GLY A 201 -33.00 28.88 -18.26
C GLY A 201 -32.82 28.82 -16.73
N PRO A 202 -31.97 29.71 -16.18
CA PRO A 202 -31.53 29.68 -14.77
C PRO A 202 -32.64 29.99 -13.75
N THR A 203 -33.79 30.51 -14.20
CA THR A 203 -34.93 30.85 -13.33
C THR A 203 -35.98 29.73 -13.23
N SER A 204 -35.72 28.56 -13.80
CA SER A 204 -36.67 27.45 -13.77
C SER A 204 -37.02 27.03 -12.34
N ARG A 205 -38.32 26.84 -12.09
CA ARG A 205 -38.84 26.34 -10.80
C ARG A 205 -38.48 24.87 -10.55
N LYS A 206 -37.99 24.13 -11.57
CA LYS A 206 -37.57 22.73 -11.44
C LYS A 206 -36.15 22.60 -10.88
N LEU A 207 -35.28 23.60 -11.08
CA LEU A 207 -33.88 23.59 -10.63
C LEU A 207 -33.73 23.34 -9.12
N PRO A 208 -34.49 23.99 -8.21
CA PRO A 208 -34.38 23.71 -6.78
C PRO A 208 -34.73 22.27 -6.41
N LYS A 209 -35.62 21.61 -7.16
CA LYS A 209 -35.98 20.20 -6.92
C LYS A 209 -34.85 19.26 -7.34
N VAL A 210 -34.19 19.55 -8.46
CA VAL A 210 -33.02 18.78 -8.93
C VAL A 210 -31.83 19.01 -7.99
N ALA A 211 -31.56 20.25 -7.59
CA ALA A 211 -30.51 20.57 -6.62
C ALA A 211 -30.67 19.80 -5.29
N LYS A 212 -31.90 19.67 -4.77
CA LYS A 212 -32.16 18.84 -3.57
C LYS A 212 -31.87 17.36 -3.81
N LYS A 213 -32.13 16.83 -5.01
CA LYS A 213 -31.81 15.44 -5.35
C LYS A 213 -30.30 15.23 -5.49
N LEU A 214 -29.60 16.18 -6.10
CA LEU A 214 -28.13 16.18 -6.21
C LEU A 214 -27.48 16.16 -4.83
N ALA A 215 -27.88 17.07 -3.93
CA ALA A 215 -27.37 17.09 -2.56
C ALA A 215 -27.63 15.77 -1.80
N LYS A 216 -28.77 15.12 -2.07
CA LYS A 216 -29.06 13.79 -1.48
C LYS A 216 -28.16 12.70 -2.07
N ALA A 217 -27.94 12.70 -3.38
CA ALA A 217 -27.08 11.73 -4.05
C ALA A 217 -25.60 11.90 -3.66
N GLU A 218 -25.15 13.14 -3.51
CA GLU A 218 -23.81 13.46 -2.98
C GLU A 218 -23.63 12.93 -1.56
N LYS A 219 -24.59 13.19 -0.67
CA LYS A 219 -24.57 12.64 0.69
C LYS A 219 -24.55 11.09 0.70
N GLU A 220 -25.33 10.45 -0.18
CA GLU A 220 -25.33 8.98 -0.32
C GLU A 220 -23.94 8.46 -0.74
N ARG A 221 -23.25 9.14 -1.67
CA ARG A 221 -21.87 8.80 -2.06
C ARG A 221 -20.91 8.95 -0.88
N ASP A 222 -21.00 10.05 -0.13
CA ASP A 222 -20.12 10.31 1.02
C ASP A 222 -20.34 9.30 2.15
N ASP A 223 -21.60 8.94 2.43
CA ASP A 223 -21.94 7.92 3.42
C ASP A 223 -21.33 6.55 3.01
N ILE A 224 -21.43 6.17 1.73
CA ILE A 224 -20.81 4.95 1.20
C ILE A 224 -19.28 5.01 1.30
N LYS A 225 -18.65 6.13 0.94
CA LYS A 225 -17.18 6.32 1.07
C LYS A 225 -16.73 6.17 2.53
N ALA A 226 -17.50 6.70 3.47
CA ALA A 226 -17.24 6.55 4.89
C ALA A 226 -17.39 5.09 5.36
N GLU A 227 -18.37 4.35 4.85
CA GLU A 227 -18.51 2.91 5.11
C GLU A 227 -17.33 2.10 4.53
N ILE A 228 -16.87 2.42 3.31
CA ILE A 228 -15.69 1.79 2.72
C ILE A 228 -14.47 2.02 3.61
N LYS A 229 -14.24 3.27 4.04
CA LYS A 229 -13.12 3.60 4.94
C LYS A 229 -13.18 2.78 6.24
N LYS A 230 -14.35 2.69 6.88
CA LYS A 230 -14.55 1.87 8.09
C LYS A 230 -14.30 0.38 7.83
N ALA A 231 -14.63 -0.11 6.64
CA ALA A 231 -14.36 -1.50 6.28
C ALA A 231 -12.85 -1.79 6.11
N TYR A 232 -12.07 -0.78 5.72
CA TYR A 232 -10.60 -0.85 5.71
C TYR A 232 -9.96 -0.76 7.10
N GLU A 233 -10.62 -0.13 8.07
CA GLU A 233 -10.18 0.02 9.46
C GLU A 233 -10.30 -1.30 10.26
N ILE A 234 -9.53 -2.31 9.86
CA ILE A 234 -9.32 -3.54 10.63
C ILE A 234 -8.11 -3.39 11.55
N GLU A 235 -8.24 -3.86 12.78
CA GLU A 235 -7.18 -3.75 13.78
C GLU A 235 -6.02 -4.72 13.51
N LEU A 236 -4.79 -4.22 13.58
CA LEU A 236 -3.58 -5.02 13.61
C LEU A 236 -3.49 -5.83 14.92
N LYS A 237 -2.94 -7.04 14.83
CA LYS A 237 -2.65 -7.91 15.97
C LYS A 237 -1.40 -7.45 16.70
N ARG A 238 -0.33 -7.16 15.96
CA ARG A 238 0.90 -6.57 16.50
C ARG A 238 0.68 -5.09 16.65
N GLN A 239 0.84 -4.57 17.87
CA GLN A 239 0.90 -3.13 18.05
C GLN A 239 2.37 -2.69 17.95
N PRO A 240 2.65 -1.46 17.49
CA PRO A 240 4.02 -0.96 17.31
C PRO A 240 4.91 -0.92 18.59
N GLN A 241 4.41 -1.38 19.73
CA GLN A 241 5.16 -1.52 20.99
C GLN A 241 5.62 -2.95 21.31
N ASP A 242 5.23 -3.97 20.53
CA ASP A 242 5.57 -5.38 20.81
C ASP A 242 6.97 -5.78 20.30
N ASP A 243 7.90 -4.84 20.21
CA ASP A 243 9.29 -5.10 19.80
C ASP A 243 10.04 -5.79 20.96
N PRO A 244 10.46 -7.07 20.86
CA PRO A 244 11.12 -7.78 21.97
C PRO A 244 12.53 -7.23 22.28
N SER A 245 13.03 -6.30 21.47
CA SER A 245 14.37 -5.70 21.61
C SER A 245 14.54 -4.80 22.84
N ALA A 246 13.50 -4.54 23.64
CA ALA A 246 13.57 -3.70 24.83
C ALA A 246 13.80 -4.45 26.16
N THR A 247 14.02 -5.77 26.14
CA THR A 247 14.31 -6.55 27.36
C THR A 247 15.61 -7.34 27.26
N ALA A 248 16.72 -6.63 27.10
CA ALA A 248 18.05 -7.20 27.30
C ALA A 248 18.99 -6.20 27.99
N GLU A 249 18.58 -5.63 29.13
CA GLU A 249 19.50 -4.94 30.02
C GLU A 249 19.03 -5.05 31.47
N THR A 250 19.55 -6.07 32.17
CA THR A 250 20.06 -6.03 33.57
C THR A 250 20.15 -7.46 34.11
N ALA A 251 21.24 -8.15 33.76
CA ALA A 251 21.74 -9.23 34.61
C ALA A 251 22.48 -8.57 35.79
N PRO A 252 22.19 -8.93 37.05
CA PRO A 252 22.89 -8.37 38.20
C PRO A 252 24.30 -8.96 38.32
N ALA A 253 25.26 -8.10 38.65
CA ALA A 253 26.64 -8.47 38.90
C ALA A 253 26.76 -9.43 40.10
N GLU A 254 27.30 -10.63 39.87
CA GLU A 254 27.76 -11.51 40.93
C GLU A 254 29.05 -10.93 41.55
N ALA A 255 28.93 -10.42 42.77
CA ALA A 255 30.06 -10.21 43.68
C ALA A 255 30.31 -11.53 44.43
N GLY A 256 31.32 -12.28 44.01
CA GLY A 256 31.79 -13.50 44.68
C GLY A 256 33.24 -13.35 45.11
N ALA A 257 33.45 -13.09 46.39
CA ALA A 257 34.75 -13.01 47.04
C ALA A 257 35.45 -14.38 47.13
N THR A 258 36.77 -14.41 47.02
CA THR A 258 37.63 -15.33 47.77
C THR A 258 38.93 -14.64 48.22
N SER A 259 39.03 -14.45 49.53
CA SER A 259 40.26 -14.42 50.33
C SER A 259 41.10 -15.68 50.05
N GLY A 260 42.43 -15.62 50.03
CA GLY A 260 43.25 -15.66 51.24
C GLY A 260 43.82 -17.06 51.43
#